data_AF-A0A7C4CLZ0-F1
#
_entry.id   AF-A0A7C4CLZ0-F1
#
_cell.length_a   1.000
_cell.length_b   1.000
_cell.length_c   1.000
_cell.angle_alpha   90.00
_cell.angle_beta   90.00
_cell.angle_gamma   90.00
#
_symmetry.space_group_name_H-M   'P 1'
#
loop_
_entity.id
_entity.type
_entity.pdbx_description
1 polymer ?
#
loop_
_entity_poly.entity_id
_entity_poly.type
_entity_poly.pdbx_seq_one_letter_code
_entity_poly.pdbx_strand_id
1 'polypeptide(L)'
;MKEALKVLEEILSKTAHVPTVTSVAIGAALCSFKARLIEAIGAIKKQHVHVFKDRIMGEGSDIHRVLALASLLYFKEGHSIPKSVKKSIEELGSQREFIKNQGDHLLKEAIKLLEYLINQLPSWTKLLGVELKNLNPIVEQTLIDYEVRLRGIPDLILEDCKNRKAIVIEWKTGGSRTPYNYEIAQVLAYAILEARRLGYPPEELERVILGHLDDDGSVRDFSILPVIIRPTYQGEIYPHPSLAPPNKVRKRYDEMKNLIQRILIEADHLTVLLTNQKELTGKDPEDLRVTLLDKGIDVNVLRYTPHILKRGVPKEQKTWPCANKKGKVICEYNDACRFYFGEFGKKEDYERILWGLRFEALGKREEMLAVYRGLHEFFRYNLFIKKLQVEEVLKKLQEGNGIIVELDVSPKVNLSTRYDGKSICREILVLRGSKELFRGGLDVIESVNVDVDRGIIIASRKVHEYEKKTKYGFLPRLIREGAPVMLSFMDSWSPLLSTNIFGRVDSVNIRGEDIEYELGFPSRLLELQRCVFAHYIRNDLIGKYLLAEVNVDLTRADLESIDAIHRCLDKCRSLGVKDIKEEIDRDELMKELKILKVTKKRLSRELGEDTSLGLILREILARKR
;
A
#
# COMPACT_ATOMS: atom_id res chain seq x y z
N MET A 1 -24.78 -20.17 4.44
CA MET A 1 -24.66 -18.73 4.76
C MET A 1 -24.02 -18.45 6.11
N LYS A 2 -24.55 -18.93 7.25
CA LYS A 2 -23.92 -18.70 8.58
C LYS A 2 -22.45 -19.15 8.64
N GLU A 3 -22.13 -20.33 8.10
CA GLU A 3 -20.74 -20.82 8.02
C GLU A 3 -19.86 -19.92 7.14
N ALA A 4 -20.36 -19.46 6.00
CA ALA A 4 -19.61 -18.55 5.12
C ALA A 4 -19.30 -17.21 5.81
N LEU A 5 -20.24 -16.67 6.59
CA LEU A 5 -20.00 -15.46 7.39
C LEU A 5 -18.93 -15.68 8.45
N LYS A 6 -18.96 -16.81 9.15
CA LYS A 6 -17.92 -17.18 10.12
C LYS A 6 -16.54 -17.28 9.46
N VAL A 7 -16.45 -17.94 8.30
CA VAL A 7 -15.19 -18.05 7.55
C VAL A 7 -14.72 -16.69 7.03
N LEU A 8 -15.64 -15.83 6.61
CA LEU A 8 -15.32 -14.45 6.21
C LEU A 8 -14.68 -13.67 7.37
N GLU A 9 -15.32 -13.67 8.55
CA GLU A 9 -14.79 -13.02 9.76
C GLU A 9 -13.42 -13.59 10.15
N GLU A 10 -13.26 -14.91 10.05
CA GLU A 10 -11.99 -15.58 10.33
C GLU A 10 -10.88 -15.17 9.34
N ILE A 11 -11.18 -15.09 8.04
CA ILE A 11 -10.22 -14.60 7.04
C ILE A 11 -9.80 -13.17 7.35
N LEU A 12 -10.78 -12.29 7.50
CA LEU A 12 -10.58 -10.85 7.67
C LEU A 12 -9.88 -10.48 8.99
N SER A 13 -9.95 -11.35 10.01
CA SER A 13 -9.23 -11.18 11.28
C SER A 13 -7.81 -11.74 11.24
N LYS A 14 -7.59 -12.89 10.60
CA LYS A 14 -6.29 -13.60 10.60
C LYS A 14 -5.30 -13.14 9.53
N THR A 15 -5.79 -12.64 8.40
CA THR A 15 -4.93 -12.36 7.25
C THR A 15 -4.05 -11.13 7.45
N ALA A 16 -2.84 -11.22 6.93
CA ALA A 16 -1.87 -10.14 6.79
C ALA A 16 -1.98 -9.45 5.41
N HIS A 17 -2.89 -9.87 4.54
CA HIS A 17 -3.15 -9.20 3.27
C HIS A 17 -3.86 -7.87 3.45
N VAL A 18 -3.40 -6.87 2.69
CA VAL A 18 -4.04 -5.57 2.55
C VAL A 18 -3.98 -5.17 1.06
N PRO A 19 -5.12 -4.90 0.40
CA PRO A 19 -5.17 -4.45 -0.99
C PRO A 19 -4.74 -2.98 -1.12
N THR A 20 -4.23 -2.63 -2.30
CA THR A 20 -3.84 -1.25 -2.58
C THR A 20 -5.04 -0.32 -2.78
N VAL A 21 -4.92 0.92 -2.31
CA VAL A 21 -5.93 1.98 -2.51
C VAL A 21 -6.31 2.12 -3.98
N THR A 22 -5.35 2.06 -4.90
CA THR A 22 -5.60 2.11 -6.34
C THR A 22 -6.53 1.00 -6.81
N SER A 23 -6.29 -0.25 -6.42
CA SER A 23 -7.16 -1.38 -6.77
C SER A 23 -8.54 -1.24 -6.14
N VAL A 24 -8.61 -0.85 -4.86
CA VAL A 24 -9.88 -0.65 -4.14
C VAL A 24 -10.71 0.46 -4.80
N ALA A 25 -10.10 1.60 -5.13
CA ALA A 25 -10.75 2.72 -5.79
C ALA A 25 -11.30 2.33 -7.18
N ILE A 26 -10.51 1.56 -7.95
CA ILE A 26 -10.97 0.98 -9.23
C ILE A 26 -12.15 0.04 -9.00
N GLY A 27 -12.10 -0.84 -8.01
CA GLY A 27 -13.18 -1.80 -7.75
C GLY A 27 -14.48 -1.14 -7.30
N ALA A 28 -14.39 -0.22 -6.35
CA ALA A 28 -15.52 0.50 -5.77
C ALA A 28 -16.22 1.43 -6.77
N ALA A 29 -15.45 2.12 -7.62
CA ALA A 29 -15.99 3.16 -8.51
C ALA A 29 -16.15 2.74 -9.97
N LEU A 30 -15.42 1.71 -10.41
CA LEU A 30 -15.29 1.33 -11.81
C LEU A 30 -15.74 -0.11 -12.08
N CYS A 31 -14.95 -1.09 -11.63
CA CYS A 31 -15.14 -2.50 -11.93
C CYS A 31 -14.33 -3.39 -10.97
N SER A 32 -15.03 -4.12 -10.09
CA SER A 32 -14.41 -5.08 -9.15
C SER A 32 -13.65 -6.21 -9.85
N PHE A 33 -14.09 -6.65 -11.05
CA PHE A 33 -13.29 -7.60 -11.85
C PHE A 33 -11.95 -7.02 -12.30
N LYS A 34 -11.89 -5.73 -12.67
CA LYS A 34 -10.62 -5.08 -13.03
C LYS A 34 -9.70 -5.02 -11.80
N ALA A 35 -10.24 -4.64 -10.64
CA ALA A 35 -9.49 -4.62 -9.39
C ALA A 35 -8.93 -6.01 -9.05
N ARG A 36 -9.73 -7.07 -9.17
CA ARG A 36 -9.30 -8.46 -8.96
C ARG A 36 -8.20 -8.90 -9.94
N LEU A 37 -8.31 -8.55 -11.23
CA LEU A 37 -7.29 -8.86 -12.23
C LEU A 37 -5.95 -8.23 -11.88
N ILE A 38 -5.99 -7.00 -11.40
CA ILE A 38 -4.80 -6.31 -10.90
C ILE A 38 -4.35 -7.03 -9.62
N GLU A 39 -5.08 -6.91 -8.52
CA GLU A 39 -4.58 -7.23 -7.20
C GLU A 39 -4.28 -8.74 -6.99
N ALA A 40 -5.15 -9.64 -7.45
CA ALA A 40 -5.10 -11.07 -7.12
C ALA A 40 -4.62 -11.97 -8.27
N ILE A 41 -4.73 -11.53 -9.52
CA ILE A 41 -4.32 -12.32 -10.69
C ILE A 41 -2.93 -11.91 -11.19
N GLY A 42 -2.55 -10.63 -11.04
CA GLY A 42 -1.33 -10.14 -11.67
C GLY A 42 -1.49 -9.93 -13.18
N ALA A 43 -2.70 -9.67 -13.67
CA ALA A 43 -2.92 -9.56 -15.11
C ALA A 43 -2.09 -8.42 -15.73
N ILE A 44 -1.44 -8.69 -16.86
CA ILE A 44 -0.66 -7.72 -17.64
C ILE A 44 -1.54 -7.05 -18.71
N LYS A 45 -1.41 -5.73 -18.89
CA LYS A 45 -2.15 -4.93 -19.86
C LYS A 45 -1.79 -5.29 -21.30
N LYS A 46 -2.73 -5.05 -22.22
CA LYS A 46 -2.62 -5.40 -23.65
C LYS A 46 -1.54 -4.64 -24.45
N GLN A 47 -1.02 -3.51 -23.97
CA GLN A 47 -0.18 -2.59 -24.77
C GLN A 47 1.14 -2.11 -24.16
N HIS A 48 1.58 -2.56 -22.97
CA HIS A 48 2.89 -2.16 -22.45
C HIS A 48 3.53 -3.20 -21.51
N VAL A 49 4.82 -3.43 -21.74
CA VAL A 49 5.79 -4.17 -20.89
C VAL A 49 6.30 -3.28 -19.73
N HIS A 50 5.58 -2.22 -19.36
CA HIS A 50 5.96 -1.37 -18.23
C HIS A 50 5.19 -1.77 -16.98
N VAL A 51 5.80 -2.73 -16.32
CA VAL A 51 5.49 -3.26 -14.99
C VAL A 51 5.80 -2.19 -13.91
N PHE A 52 5.07 -2.21 -12.79
CA PHE A 52 5.36 -1.58 -11.48
C PHE A 52 4.73 -0.24 -11.04
N LYS A 53 4.13 0.57 -11.93
CA LYS A 53 3.87 2.01 -11.69
C LYS A 53 3.07 2.49 -10.45
N ASP A 54 2.31 1.63 -9.76
CA ASP A 54 1.28 2.08 -8.80
C ASP A 54 1.53 1.73 -7.32
N ARG A 55 2.71 1.18 -6.95
CA ARG A 55 2.92 0.59 -5.60
C ARG A 55 4.18 1.03 -4.86
N ILE A 56 5.04 1.82 -5.47
CA ILE A 56 6.31 2.24 -4.89
C ILE A 56 6.35 3.76 -4.89
N MET A 57 6.64 4.37 -3.73
CA MET A 57 6.82 5.83 -3.59
C MET A 57 7.81 6.32 -4.63
N GLY A 58 7.56 7.46 -5.25
CA GLY A 58 8.48 7.97 -6.26
C GLY A 58 8.54 7.14 -7.54
N GLU A 59 7.47 6.43 -7.92
CA GLU A 59 7.18 6.03 -9.32
C GLU A 59 6.18 6.94 -10.03
N GLY A 60 5.60 7.92 -9.31
CA GLY A 60 4.76 8.98 -9.87
C GLY A 60 5.48 9.76 -10.98
N SER A 61 4.67 10.46 -11.80
CA SER A 61 5.18 11.38 -12.82
C SER A 61 6.14 12.39 -12.18
N ASP A 62 7.17 12.84 -12.91
CA ASP A 62 8.21 13.71 -12.33
C ASP A 62 7.64 14.95 -11.63
N ILE A 63 6.50 15.44 -12.09
CA ILE A 63 5.75 16.54 -11.47
C ILE A 63 5.19 16.20 -10.08
N HIS A 64 4.70 14.99 -9.79
CA HIS A 64 4.26 14.62 -8.43
C HIS A 64 5.45 14.65 -7.46
N ARG A 65 6.61 14.16 -7.91
CA ARG A 65 7.85 14.19 -7.12
C ARG A 65 8.31 15.62 -6.82
N VAL A 66 8.26 16.48 -7.84
CA VAL A 66 8.56 17.91 -7.69
C VAL A 66 7.59 18.56 -6.72
N LEU A 67 6.29 18.27 -6.80
CA LEU A 67 5.26 18.79 -5.90
C LEU A 67 5.43 18.29 -4.46
N ALA A 68 5.82 17.03 -4.26
CA ALA A 68 6.11 16.48 -2.94
C ALA A 68 7.21 17.27 -2.24
N LEU A 69 8.38 17.44 -2.88
CA LEU A 69 9.47 18.24 -2.32
C LEU A 69 9.11 19.73 -2.23
N ALA A 70 8.44 20.29 -3.24
CA ALA A 70 8.09 21.71 -3.25
C ALA A 70 7.12 22.06 -2.12
N SER A 71 6.22 21.14 -1.76
CA SER A 71 5.31 21.30 -0.63
C SER A 71 6.08 21.36 0.68
N LEU A 72 7.07 20.47 0.89
CA LEU A 72 7.93 20.53 2.08
C LEU A 72 8.70 21.85 2.15
N LEU A 73 9.36 22.24 1.06
CA LEU A 73 10.12 23.50 0.98
C LEU A 73 9.24 24.73 1.23
N TYR A 74 7.98 24.72 0.76
CA TYR A 74 7.05 25.82 0.99
C TYR A 74 6.57 25.87 2.46
N PHE A 75 6.00 24.77 2.96
CA PHE A 75 5.34 24.76 4.27
C PHE A 75 6.31 24.67 5.45
N LYS A 76 7.48 24.03 5.28
CA LYS A 76 8.47 23.88 6.37
C LYS A 76 9.61 24.90 6.30
N GLU A 77 10.16 25.15 5.11
CA GLU A 77 11.28 26.10 4.95
C GLU A 77 10.85 27.54 4.64
N GLY A 78 9.55 27.80 4.41
CA GLY A 78 9.02 29.15 4.15
C GLY A 78 9.44 29.73 2.81
N HIS A 79 9.83 28.90 1.84
CA HIS A 79 10.19 29.35 0.50
C HIS A 79 8.99 29.85 -0.31
N SER A 80 9.22 30.79 -1.22
CA SER A 80 8.20 31.18 -2.20
C SER A 80 7.90 30.03 -3.17
N ILE A 81 6.68 29.96 -3.70
CA ILE A 81 6.27 28.89 -4.63
C ILE A 81 7.25 28.67 -5.78
N PRO A 82 7.69 29.71 -6.54
CA PRO A 82 8.65 29.50 -7.62
C PRO A 82 10.00 28.99 -7.12
N LYS A 83 10.47 29.45 -5.95
CA LYS A 83 11.73 29.01 -5.35
C LYS A 83 11.63 27.54 -4.91
N SER A 84 10.54 27.15 -4.27
CA SER A 84 10.29 25.77 -3.84
C SER A 84 10.31 24.81 -5.03
N VAL A 85 9.56 25.11 -6.10
CA VAL A 85 9.51 24.24 -7.28
C VAL A 85 10.88 24.17 -7.97
N LYS A 86 11.59 25.30 -8.13
CA LYS A 86 12.91 25.33 -8.74
C LYS A 86 13.93 24.50 -7.95
N LYS A 87 14.00 24.68 -6.62
CA LYS A 87 14.90 23.91 -5.75
C LYS A 87 14.57 22.41 -5.78
N SER A 88 13.28 22.03 -5.81
CA SER A 88 12.89 20.62 -6.02
C SER A 88 13.39 20.04 -7.33
N ILE A 89 13.28 20.79 -8.43
CA ILE A 89 13.80 20.38 -9.74
C ILE A 89 15.32 20.27 -9.73
N GLU A 90 16.04 21.15 -9.03
CA GLU A 90 17.50 21.09 -8.88
C GLU A 90 17.92 19.85 -8.07
N GLU A 91 17.29 19.61 -6.92
CA GLU A 91 17.55 18.46 -6.05
C GLU A 91 17.30 17.14 -6.79
N LEU A 92 16.16 17.00 -7.47
CA LEU A 92 15.81 15.79 -8.25
C LEU A 92 16.58 15.69 -9.58
N GLY A 93 16.82 16.84 -10.22
CA GLY A 93 17.42 16.95 -11.55
C GLY A 93 18.92 16.69 -11.55
N SER A 94 19.60 16.89 -10.43
CA SER A 94 21.00 16.48 -10.24
C SER A 94 21.23 14.98 -10.56
N GLN A 95 20.17 14.16 -10.46
CA GLN A 95 20.25 12.70 -10.57
C GLN A 95 19.51 12.13 -11.80
N ARG A 96 18.79 12.95 -12.59
CA ARG A 96 18.00 12.50 -13.76
C ARG A 96 18.07 13.45 -14.96
N GLU A 97 18.60 12.95 -16.08
CA GLU A 97 18.68 13.68 -17.36
C GLU A 97 17.32 14.13 -17.91
N PHE A 98 16.25 13.36 -17.68
CA PHE A 98 14.92 13.70 -18.18
C PHE A 98 14.32 14.97 -17.53
N ILE A 99 14.54 15.15 -16.22
CA ILE A 99 14.11 16.35 -15.49
C ILE A 99 14.88 17.58 -15.97
N LYS A 100 16.17 17.42 -16.33
CA LYS A 100 16.96 18.48 -16.97
C LYS A 100 16.39 18.91 -18.32
N ASN A 101 15.86 17.96 -19.11
CA ASN A 101 15.37 18.22 -20.47
C ASN A 101 13.92 18.73 -20.55
N GLN A 102 13.08 18.50 -19.53
CA GLN A 102 11.68 18.99 -19.47
C GLN A 102 11.43 20.04 -18.38
N GLY A 103 12.50 20.57 -17.76
CA GLY A 103 12.45 21.43 -16.58
C GLY A 103 11.46 22.60 -16.68
N ASP A 104 11.41 23.30 -17.81
CA ASP A 104 10.54 24.48 -17.98
C ASP A 104 9.04 24.17 -18.00
N HIS A 105 8.64 23.05 -18.62
CA HIS A 105 7.24 22.64 -18.64
C HIS A 105 6.81 22.14 -17.26
N LEU A 106 7.62 21.28 -16.64
CA LEU A 106 7.40 20.76 -15.29
C LEU A 106 7.31 21.89 -14.26
N LEU A 107 8.22 22.87 -14.34
CA LEU A 107 8.25 24.07 -13.50
C LEU A 107 6.92 24.83 -13.60
N LYS A 108 6.48 25.16 -14.82
CA LYS A 108 5.24 25.92 -15.04
C LYS A 108 3.99 25.19 -14.53
N GLU A 109 3.90 23.89 -14.78
CA GLU A 109 2.73 23.10 -14.36
C GLU A 109 2.70 22.89 -12.83
N ALA A 110 3.86 22.58 -12.22
CA ALA A 110 3.97 22.42 -10.76
C ALA A 110 3.69 23.73 -10.02
N ILE A 111 4.20 24.88 -10.51
CA ILE A 111 3.88 26.20 -9.96
C ILE A 111 2.37 26.43 -9.98
N LYS A 112 1.70 26.19 -11.11
CA LYS A 112 0.24 26.39 -11.22
C LYS A 112 -0.55 25.52 -10.23
N LEU A 113 -0.18 24.26 -10.08
CA LEU A 113 -0.82 23.33 -9.15
C LEU A 113 -0.64 23.78 -7.70
N LEU A 114 0.59 24.18 -7.32
CA LEU A 114 0.89 24.63 -5.98
C LEU A 114 0.24 26.00 -5.69
N GLU A 115 0.27 26.95 -6.61
CA GLU A 115 -0.45 28.23 -6.51
C GLU A 115 -1.95 28.02 -6.31
N TYR A 116 -2.55 27.08 -7.05
CA TYR A 116 -3.96 26.76 -6.87
C TYR A 116 -4.24 26.25 -5.46
N LEU A 117 -3.44 25.31 -4.95
CA LEU A 117 -3.55 24.84 -3.56
C LEU A 117 -3.49 26.02 -2.58
N ILE A 118 -2.41 26.82 -2.65
CA ILE A 118 -2.18 27.92 -1.69
C ILE A 118 -3.31 28.95 -1.71
N ASN A 119 -3.84 29.27 -2.90
CA ASN A 119 -4.95 30.21 -3.03
C ASN A 119 -6.28 29.69 -2.42
N GLN A 120 -6.49 28.37 -2.39
CA GLN A 120 -7.70 27.78 -1.82
C GLN A 120 -7.62 27.54 -0.31
N LEU A 121 -6.41 27.39 0.25
CA LEU A 121 -6.21 27.06 1.65
C LEU A 121 -6.97 27.95 2.64
N PRO A 122 -6.98 29.30 2.52
CA PRO A 122 -7.72 30.14 3.48
C PRO A 122 -9.21 29.80 3.59
N SER A 123 -9.84 29.39 2.48
CA SER A 123 -11.24 28.95 2.48
C SER A 123 -11.39 27.59 3.13
N TRP A 124 -10.52 26.63 2.78
CA TRP A 124 -10.58 25.26 3.30
C TRP A 124 -10.24 25.17 4.79
N THR A 125 -9.28 25.95 5.27
CA THR A 125 -8.93 26.02 6.69
C THR A 125 -10.05 26.65 7.52
N LYS A 126 -10.74 27.67 6.97
CA LYS A 126 -11.95 28.23 7.58
C LYS A 126 -13.07 27.18 7.68
N LEU A 127 -13.30 26.41 6.61
CA LEU A 127 -14.30 25.34 6.60
C LEU A 127 -14.00 24.25 7.64
N LEU A 128 -12.74 23.85 7.77
CA LEU A 128 -12.30 22.88 8.77
C LEU A 128 -12.20 23.46 10.18
N GLY A 129 -12.14 24.78 10.34
CA GLY A 129 -11.83 25.42 11.62
C GLY A 129 -10.42 25.07 12.12
N VAL A 130 -9.42 25.27 11.27
CA VAL A 130 -7.98 25.11 11.58
C VAL A 130 -7.21 26.36 11.17
N GLU A 131 -6.04 26.59 11.78
CA GLU A 131 -5.14 27.68 11.39
C GLU A 131 -4.07 27.17 10.43
N LEU A 132 -3.76 27.94 9.38
CA LEU A 132 -2.80 27.54 8.33
C LEU A 132 -1.42 27.17 8.90
N LYS A 133 -0.95 27.89 9.93
CA LYS A 133 0.34 27.64 10.59
C LYS A 133 0.41 26.30 11.35
N ASN A 134 -0.73 25.67 11.64
CA ASN A 134 -0.79 24.39 12.34
C ASN A 134 -0.69 23.20 11.37
N LEU A 135 -0.84 23.44 10.06
CA LEU A 135 -0.82 22.39 9.05
C LEU A 135 0.60 21.93 8.79
N ASN A 136 0.84 20.64 8.98
CA ASN A 136 2.09 19.97 8.70
C ASN A 136 1.96 19.15 7.41
N PRO A 137 2.84 19.36 6.41
CA PRO A 137 2.83 18.54 5.21
C PRO A 137 3.35 17.12 5.49
N ILE A 138 2.58 16.13 5.06
CA ILE A 138 2.98 14.73 4.96
C ILE A 138 2.87 14.35 3.48
N VAL A 139 4.01 14.15 2.83
CA VAL A 139 4.10 13.85 1.40
C VAL A 139 4.52 12.41 1.15
N GLU A 140 3.84 11.80 0.19
CA GLU A 140 4.13 10.49 -0.39
C GLU A 140 4.24 9.35 0.65
N GLN A 141 3.80 9.48 1.90
CA GLN A 141 4.08 8.44 2.93
C GLN A 141 3.32 7.14 2.66
N THR A 142 3.98 6.00 2.89
CA THR A 142 3.29 4.70 2.81
C THR A 142 2.45 4.49 4.08
N LEU A 143 1.13 4.39 3.91
CA LEU A 143 0.17 4.16 4.98
C LEU A 143 -0.47 2.78 4.84
N ILE A 144 -0.55 2.02 5.93
CA ILE A 144 -1.17 0.68 5.99
C ILE A 144 -2.03 0.58 7.24
N ASP A 145 -3.32 0.29 7.07
CA ASP A 145 -4.25 -0.01 8.17
C ASP A 145 -5.01 -1.32 7.90
N TYR A 146 -5.02 -2.19 8.91
CA TYR A 146 -5.61 -3.53 8.82
C TYR A 146 -7.07 -3.60 9.28
N GLU A 147 -7.59 -2.57 9.95
CA GLU A 147 -9.01 -2.50 10.34
C GLU A 147 -9.88 -2.06 9.15
N VAL A 148 -9.38 -1.13 8.33
CA VAL A 148 -10.04 -0.72 7.08
C VAL A 148 -9.52 -1.43 5.83
N ARG A 149 -8.47 -2.25 5.98
CA ARG A 149 -7.81 -3.02 4.90
C ARG A 149 -7.41 -2.16 3.70
N LEU A 150 -6.75 -1.04 3.97
CA LEU A 150 -6.22 -0.16 2.94
C LEU A 150 -4.70 -0.03 3.10
N ARG A 151 -3.99 -0.09 1.97
CA ARG A 151 -2.59 0.36 1.89
C ARG A 151 -2.41 1.30 0.70
N GLY A 152 -1.68 2.38 0.88
CA GLY A 152 -1.43 3.31 -0.22
C GLY A 152 -0.54 4.48 0.14
N ILE A 153 -0.32 5.33 -0.86
CA ILE A 153 0.60 6.46 -0.81
C ILE A 153 -0.18 7.70 -1.27
N PRO A 154 -0.71 8.52 -0.34
CA PRO A 154 -1.31 9.80 -0.70
C PRO A 154 -0.24 10.77 -1.19
N ASP A 155 -0.59 11.61 -2.17
CA ASP A 155 0.36 12.59 -2.73
C ASP A 155 0.78 13.62 -1.67
N LEU A 156 -0.21 14.27 -1.02
CA LEU A 156 0.02 15.25 0.05
C LEU A 156 -1.14 15.23 1.06
N ILE A 157 -0.80 15.23 2.33
CA ILE A 157 -1.69 15.51 3.44
C ILE A 157 -1.20 16.79 4.13
N LEU A 158 -2.11 17.69 4.46
CA LEU A 158 -1.84 18.82 5.34
C LEU A 158 -2.56 18.56 6.66
N GLU A 159 -1.79 18.16 7.67
CA GLU A 159 -2.28 17.61 8.93
C GLU A 159 -2.16 18.62 10.09
N ASP A 160 -3.25 18.81 10.84
CA ASP A 160 -3.24 19.38 12.19
C ASP A 160 -3.53 18.26 13.20
N CYS A 161 -2.46 17.56 13.61
CA CYS A 161 -2.55 16.40 14.49
C CYS A 161 -3.19 16.74 15.85
N LYS A 162 -2.92 17.94 16.39
CA LYS A 162 -3.47 18.38 17.69
C LYS A 162 -4.99 18.48 17.66
N ASN A 163 -5.54 19.01 16.56
CA ASN A 163 -6.98 19.15 16.39
C ASN A 163 -7.62 17.94 15.69
N ARG A 164 -6.82 16.93 15.32
CA ARG A 164 -7.23 15.73 14.57
C ARG A 164 -7.94 16.09 13.27
N LYS A 165 -7.41 17.07 12.53
CA LYS A 165 -7.98 17.54 11.27
C LYS A 165 -6.95 17.49 10.15
N ALA A 166 -7.41 17.27 8.93
CA ALA A 166 -6.51 17.21 7.79
C ALA A 166 -7.18 17.62 6.46
N ILE A 167 -6.36 18.05 5.52
CA ILE A 167 -6.72 18.20 4.10
C ILE A 167 -5.92 17.15 3.33
N VAL A 168 -6.61 16.24 2.64
CA VAL A 168 -5.98 15.17 1.85
C VAL A 168 -6.07 15.53 0.37
N ILE A 169 -4.91 15.66 -0.27
CA ILE A 169 -4.77 16.23 -1.61
C ILE A 169 -4.29 15.14 -2.58
N GLU A 170 -5.00 15.01 -3.69
CA GLU A 170 -4.60 14.20 -4.84
C GLU A 170 -4.30 15.13 -6.03
N TRP A 171 -3.06 15.11 -6.50
CA TRP A 171 -2.63 15.84 -7.68
C TRP A 171 -3.02 15.07 -8.94
N LYS A 172 -3.45 15.79 -9.98
CA LYS A 172 -3.71 15.20 -11.30
C LYS A 172 -3.11 16.06 -12.41
N THR A 173 -2.28 15.43 -13.23
CA THR A 173 -1.55 16.06 -14.33
C THR A 173 -2.31 15.84 -15.62
N GLY A 174 -2.97 16.88 -16.13
CA GLY A 174 -3.86 16.78 -17.30
C GLY A 174 -5.21 16.07 -17.04
N GLY A 175 -5.92 15.73 -18.14
CA GLY A 175 -7.24 15.06 -18.11
C GLY A 175 -8.45 15.99 -18.21
N SER A 176 -9.65 15.42 -18.09
CA SER A 176 -10.91 16.17 -18.13
C SER A 176 -11.04 17.14 -16.95
N ARG A 177 -11.82 18.22 -17.14
CA ARG A 177 -12.14 19.19 -16.07
C ARG A 177 -12.80 18.52 -14.86
N THR A 178 -13.62 17.49 -15.10
CA THR A 178 -14.28 16.69 -14.06
C THR A 178 -13.47 15.42 -13.78
N PRO A 179 -13.17 15.10 -12.50
CA PRO A 179 -12.55 13.84 -12.14
C PRO A 179 -13.39 12.62 -12.52
N TYR A 180 -12.73 11.53 -12.88
CA TYR A 180 -13.34 10.22 -12.98
C TYR A 180 -13.70 9.70 -11.58
N ASN A 181 -14.75 8.88 -11.51
CA ASN A 181 -15.23 8.33 -10.23
C ASN A 181 -14.16 7.54 -9.45
N TYR A 182 -13.22 6.89 -10.14
CA TYR A 182 -12.15 6.14 -9.45
C TYR A 182 -11.11 7.08 -8.83
N GLU A 183 -10.89 8.28 -9.38
CA GLU A 183 -10.01 9.29 -8.78
C GLU A 183 -10.67 9.88 -7.52
N ILE A 184 -12.00 10.08 -7.57
CA ILE A 184 -12.78 10.43 -6.37
C ILE A 184 -12.67 9.34 -5.31
N ALA A 185 -12.82 8.07 -5.69
CA ALA A 185 -12.69 6.97 -4.74
C ALA A 185 -11.27 6.85 -4.16
N GLN A 186 -10.25 7.16 -4.94
CA GLN A 186 -8.85 7.13 -4.51
C GLN A 186 -8.60 8.15 -3.40
N VAL A 187 -8.94 9.43 -3.61
CA VAL A 187 -8.74 10.46 -2.57
C VAL A 187 -9.60 10.21 -1.32
N LEU A 188 -10.80 9.63 -1.48
CA LEU A 188 -11.64 9.22 -0.34
C LEU A 188 -11.02 8.06 0.45
N ALA A 189 -10.42 7.08 -0.23
CA ALA A 189 -9.70 5.99 0.44
C ALA A 189 -8.45 6.50 1.17
N TYR A 190 -7.75 7.50 0.63
CA TYR A 190 -6.69 8.19 1.36
C TYR A 190 -7.20 9.00 2.55
N ALA A 191 -8.37 9.65 2.45
CA ALA A 191 -9.01 10.29 3.59
C ALA A 191 -9.40 9.31 4.70
N ILE A 192 -9.78 8.07 4.35
CA ILE A 192 -10.00 6.99 5.32
C ILE A 192 -8.71 6.64 6.04
N LEU A 193 -7.60 6.44 5.31
CA LEU A 193 -6.30 6.17 5.90
C LEU A 193 -5.82 7.29 6.81
N GLU A 194 -6.04 8.54 6.42
CA GLU A 194 -5.68 9.71 7.23
C GLU A 194 -6.53 9.84 8.49
N ALA A 195 -7.85 9.61 8.39
CA ALA A 195 -8.71 9.55 9.58
C ALA A 195 -8.21 8.46 10.56
N ARG A 196 -7.81 7.30 10.05
CA ARG A 196 -7.20 6.24 10.85
C ARG A 196 -5.89 6.71 11.48
N ARG A 197 -4.99 7.35 10.73
CA ARG A 197 -3.73 7.91 11.25
C ARG A 197 -3.97 8.90 12.40
N LEU A 198 -4.98 9.75 12.31
CA LEU A 198 -5.42 10.68 13.35
C LEU A 198 -6.19 10.02 14.52
N GLY A 199 -6.25 8.69 14.54
CA GLY A 199 -6.80 7.90 15.65
C GLY A 199 -8.33 7.78 15.67
N TYR A 200 -9.04 8.11 14.58
CA TYR A 200 -10.48 7.88 14.50
C TYR A 200 -10.78 6.38 14.34
N PRO A 201 -11.70 5.80 15.12
CA PRO A 201 -12.07 4.40 14.99
C PRO A 201 -12.91 4.15 13.72
N PRO A 202 -13.00 2.91 13.20
CA PRO A 202 -13.69 2.61 11.94
C PRO A 202 -15.15 3.09 11.88
N GLU A 203 -15.86 3.04 13.00
CA GLU A 203 -17.26 3.47 13.13
C GLU A 203 -17.48 4.97 12.93
N GLU A 204 -16.44 5.80 13.10
CA GLU A 204 -16.53 7.25 12.95
C GLU A 204 -16.14 7.76 11.55
N LEU A 205 -15.56 6.90 10.72
CA LEU A 205 -14.93 7.30 9.44
C LEU A 205 -15.89 8.01 8.48
N GLU A 206 -17.13 7.51 8.34
CA GLU A 206 -18.13 8.15 7.48
C GLU A 206 -18.39 9.58 7.97
N ARG A 207 -18.62 9.78 9.27
CA ARG A 207 -18.93 11.09 9.86
C ARG A 207 -17.78 12.07 9.69
N VAL A 208 -16.56 11.67 10.03
CA VAL A 208 -15.43 12.61 10.07
C VAL A 208 -14.93 13.02 8.69
N ILE A 209 -15.28 12.27 7.64
CA ILE A 209 -14.95 12.57 6.25
C ILE A 209 -16.11 13.25 5.52
N LEU A 210 -17.36 12.86 5.78
CA LEU A 210 -18.54 13.38 5.08
C LEU A 210 -19.16 14.60 5.76
N GLY A 211 -19.06 14.69 7.08
CA GLY A 211 -19.73 15.70 7.90
C GLY A 211 -21.21 15.43 8.12
N HIS A 212 -21.90 16.43 8.65
CA HIS A 212 -23.34 16.50 8.83
C HIS A 212 -23.97 17.43 7.80
N LEU A 213 -25.04 16.99 7.12
CA LEU A 213 -25.83 17.83 6.22
C LEU A 213 -26.96 18.49 7.01
N ASP A 214 -26.90 19.80 7.15
CA ASP A 214 -27.90 20.62 7.83
C ASP A 214 -29.15 20.86 6.95
N ASP A 215 -30.24 21.28 7.58
CA ASP A 215 -31.51 21.62 6.92
C ASP A 215 -31.36 22.80 5.94
N ASP A 216 -30.38 23.68 6.16
CA ASP A 216 -30.05 24.79 5.26
C ASP A 216 -29.29 24.35 3.99
N GLY A 217 -28.99 23.05 3.88
CA GLY A 217 -28.25 22.47 2.77
C GLY A 217 -26.73 22.66 2.86
N SER A 218 -26.19 23.15 3.99
CA SER A 218 -24.76 23.23 4.25
C SER A 218 -24.23 21.93 4.87
N VAL A 219 -22.93 21.67 4.71
CA VAL A 219 -22.25 20.50 5.31
C VAL A 219 -21.22 20.98 6.32
N ARG A 220 -21.34 20.52 7.57
CA ARG A 220 -20.52 20.92 8.72
C ARG A 220 -19.95 19.70 9.45
N ASP A 221 -19.18 19.92 10.51
CA ASP A 221 -18.71 18.87 11.44
C ASP A 221 -17.90 17.72 10.81
N PHE A 222 -17.18 17.99 9.73
CA PHE A 222 -16.15 17.08 9.19
C PHE A 222 -14.76 17.49 9.70
N SER A 223 -13.88 16.50 9.85
CA SER A 223 -12.50 16.70 10.30
C SER A 223 -11.48 16.49 9.17
N ILE A 224 -11.85 15.73 8.13
CA ILE A 224 -10.97 15.39 7.01
C ILE A 224 -11.58 15.93 5.72
N LEU A 225 -10.86 16.78 5.01
CA LEU A 225 -11.28 17.35 3.73
C LEU A 225 -10.49 16.71 2.56
N PRO A 226 -11.06 15.76 1.82
CA PRO A 226 -10.48 15.25 0.59
C PRO A 226 -10.63 16.27 -0.56
N VAL A 227 -9.58 16.48 -1.34
CA VAL A 227 -9.58 17.38 -2.49
C VAL A 227 -8.75 16.85 -3.67
N ILE A 228 -9.23 17.07 -4.89
CA ILE A 228 -8.49 16.77 -6.12
C ILE A 228 -8.09 18.09 -6.80
N ILE A 229 -6.80 18.28 -7.06
CA ILE A 229 -6.27 19.49 -7.71
C ILE A 229 -5.75 19.15 -9.12
N ARG A 230 -6.07 20.02 -10.08
CA ARG A 230 -5.71 19.90 -11.51
C ARG A 230 -5.19 21.22 -12.07
N PRO A 231 -4.31 21.20 -13.09
CA PRO A 231 -3.75 22.43 -13.67
C PRO A 231 -4.78 23.24 -14.47
N THR A 232 -5.87 22.61 -14.94
CA THR A 232 -6.90 23.23 -15.79
C THR A 232 -8.15 23.64 -15.01
N TYR A 233 -8.07 23.74 -13.68
CA TYR A 233 -9.25 23.97 -12.86
C TYR A 233 -9.78 25.41 -12.94
N GLN A 234 -11.03 25.52 -13.37
CA GLN A 234 -11.85 26.74 -13.31
C GLN A 234 -13.27 26.41 -12.79
N GLY A 235 -13.44 25.31 -12.06
CA GLY A 235 -14.75 24.72 -11.75
C GLY A 235 -14.90 24.23 -10.31
N GLU A 236 -15.89 23.37 -10.09
CA GLU A 236 -16.29 22.85 -8.77
C GLU A 236 -15.25 21.91 -8.18
N ILE A 237 -14.80 22.14 -6.93
CA ILE A 237 -13.83 21.28 -6.24
C ILE A 237 -14.49 19.95 -5.81
N TYR A 238 -13.82 18.84 -6.10
CA TYR A 238 -14.26 17.49 -5.75
C TYR A 238 -13.37 16.87 -4.67
N PRO A 239 -13.89 15.87 -3.91
CA PRO A 239 -15.26 15.35 -3.97
C PRO A 239 -16.19 15.87 -2.86
N HIS A 240 -15.69 16.66 -1.92
CA HIS A 240 -16.44 16.97 -0.72
C HIS A 240 -17.69 17.85 -1.01
N PRO A 241 -18.87 17.53 -0.46
CA PRO A 241 -20.11 18.26 -0.73
C PRO A 241 -20.09 19.71 -0.24
N SER A 242 -19.33 20.05 0.80
CA SER A 242 -19.16 21.45 1.25
C SER A 242 -18.46 22.35 0.22
N LEU A 243 -17.81 21.77 -0.79
CA LEU A 243 -17.17 22.48 -1.89
C LEU A 243 -18.04 22.49 -3.17
N ALA A 244 -19.25 21.91 -3.11
CA ALA A 244 -20.18 21.89 -4.22
C ALA A 244 -21.00 23.19 -4.32
N PRO A 245 -21.48 23.55 -5.53
CA PRO A 245 -22.52 24.55 -5.66
C PRO A 245 -23.78 24.17 -4.85
N PRO A 246 -24.54 25.14 -4.31
CA PRO A 246 -25.69 24.87 -3.44
C PRO A 246 -26.70 23.87 -4.01
N ASN A 247 -26.97 23.93 -5.32
CA ASN A 247 -27.91 23.02 -6.00
C ASN A 247 -27.39 21.57 -6.18
N LYS A 248 -26.13 21.29 -5.84
CA LYS A 248 -25.49 19.97 -5.98
C LYS A 248 -25.07 19.36 -4.65
N VAL A 249 -25.15 20.08 -3.53
CA VAL A 249 -24.66 19.62 -2.22
C VAL A 249 -25.31 18.30 -1.82
N ARG A 250 -26.65 18.23 -1.81
CA ARG A 250 -27.37 17.00 -1.42
C ARG A 250 -27.00 15.79 -2.26
N LYS A 251 -26.99 15.96 -3.59
CA LYS A 251 -26.61 14.88 -4.52
C LYS A 251 -25.17 14.42 -4.28
N ARG A 252 -24.23 15.34 -4.10
CA ARG A 252 -22.83 15.02 -3.84
C ARG A 252 -22.63 14.33 -2.49
N TYR A 253 -23.39 14.74 -1.48
CA TYR A 253 -23.41 14.12 -0.17
C TYR A 253 -23.84 12.65 -0.27
N ASP A 254 -24.97 12.38 -0.92
CA ASP A 254 -25.49 11.01 -1.10
C ASP A 254 -24.55 10.15 -1.97
N GLU A 255 -23.97 10.71 -3.04
CA GLU A 255 -23.00 10.02 -3.90
C GLU A 255 -21.71 9.66 -3.13
N MET A 256 -21.20 10.59 -2.32
CA MET A 256 -19.99 10.40 -1.52
C MET A 256 -20.21 9.36 -0.42
N LYS A 257 -21.33 9.43 0.30
CA LYS A 257 -21.72 8.44 1.32
C LYS A 257 -21.72 7.01 0.75
N ASN A 258 -22.42 6.81 -0.37
CA ASN A 258 -22.48 5.51 -1.04
C ASN A 258 -21.11 5.03 -1.51
N LEU A 259 -20.22 5.95 -1.90
CA LEU A 259 -18.90 5.60 -2.37
C LEU A 259 -17.96 5.19 -1.23
N ILE A 260 -18.01 5.85 -0.07
CA ILE A 260 -17.27 5.44 1.14
C ILE A 260 -17.61 4.00 1.51
N GLN A 261 -18.90 3.65 1.52
CA GLN A 261 -19.35 2.28 1.81
C GLN A 261 -18.83 1.27 0.79
N ARG A 262 -18.85 1.61 -0.50
CA ARG A 262 -18.29 0.73 -1.55
C ARG A 262 -16.78 0.55 -1.44
N ILE A 263 -16.04 1.58 -1.00
CA ILE A 263 -14.60 1.50 -0.76
C ILE A 263 -14.30 0.46 0.32
N LEU A 264 -14.97 0.55 1.47
CA LEU A 264 -14.78 -0.40 2.57
C LEU A 264 -15.17 -1.83 2.17
N ILE A 265 -16.30 -2.01 1.47
CA ILE A 265 -16.74 -3.33 0.99
C ILE A 265 -15.78 -3.92 -0.06
N GLU A 266 -15.24 -3.10 -0.97
CA GLU A 266 -14.26 -3.57 -1.95
C GLU A 266 -12.93 -3.92 -1.28
N ALA A 267 -12.50 -3.18 -0.26
CA ALA A 267 -11.31 -3.49 0.52
C ALA A 267 -11.43 -4.87 1.18
N ASP A 268 -12.56 -5.17 1.83
CA ASP A 268 -12.85 -6.48 2.40
C ASP A 268 -12.90 -7.57 1.32
N HIS A 269 -13.61 -7.30 0.23
CA HIS A 269 -13.76 -8.27 -0.85
C HIS A 269 -12.43 -8.63 -1.50
N LEU A 270 -11.59 -7.64 -1.81
CA LEU A 270 -10.25 -7.90 -2.35
C LEU A 270 -9.37 -8.62 -1.34
N THR A 271 -9.43 -8.26 -0.06
CA THR A 271 -8.68 -8.96 0.99
C THR A 271 -8.99 -10.45 0.99
N VAL A 272 -10.26 -10.83 0.97
CA VAL A 272 -10.70 -12.23 0.90
C VAL A 272 -10.22 -12.93 -0.37
N LEU A 273 -10.23 -12.22 -1.51
CA LEU A 273 -9.77 -12.76 -2.78
C LEU A 273 -8.25 -12.99 -2.83
N LEU A 274 -7.49 -12.23 -2.04
CA LEU A 274 -6.05 -12.37 -1.90
C LEU A 274 -5.63 -13.50 -0.94
N THR A 275 -6.56 -14.01 -0.15
CA THR A 275 -6.23 -15.05 0.83
C THR A 275 -6.29 -16.45 0.23
N ASN A 276 -5.31 -17.29 0.60
CA ASN A 276 -5.43 -18.74 0.49
C ASN A 276 -6.34 -19.26 1.62
N GLN A 277 -7.65 -19.31 1.36
CA GLN A 277 -8.67 -19.70 2.35
C GLN A 277 -8.32 -21.02 3.05
N LYS A 278 -7.96 -22.06 2.29
CA LYS A 278 -7.72 -23.40 2.84
C LYS A 278 -6.56 -23.39 3.83
N GLU A 279 -5.49 -22.68 3.51
CA GLU A 279 -4.33 -22.55 4.38
C GLU A 279 -4.62 -21.71 5.62
N LEU A 280 -5.44 -20.67 5.50
CA LEU A 280 -5.74 -19.76 6.60
C LEU A 280 -6.77 -20.30 7.59
N THR A 281 -7.82 -20.99 7.10
CA THR A 281 -8.97 -21.42 7.91
C THR A 281 -9.14 -22.95 7.98
N GLY A 282 -8.36 -23.71 7.20
CA GLY A 282 -8.51 -25.16 7.09
C GLY A 282 -9.75 -25.62 6.31
N LYS A 283 -10.62 -24.69 5.87
CA LYS A 283 -11.87 -25.00 5.15
C LYS A 283 -11.63 -25.05 3.65
N ASP A 284 -12.12 -26.10 2.99
CA ASP A 284 -11.99 -26.19 1.54
C ASP A 284 -12.89 -25.14 0.86
N PRO A 285 -12.41 -24.40 -0.15
CA PRO A 285 -13.25 -23.48 -0.92
C PRO A 285 -14.50 -24.13 -1.53
N GLU A 286 -14.48 -25.43 -1.79
CA GLU A 286 -15.64 -26.16 -2.32
C GLU A 286 -16.75 -26.31 -1.26
N ASP A 287 -16.42 -26.34 0.04
CA ASP A 287 -17.40 -26.46 1.14
C ASP A 287 -18.29 -25.21 1.29
N LEU A 288 -17.90 -24.10 0.67
CA LEU A 288 -18.58 -22.80 0.73
C LEU A 288 -19.32 -22.45 -0.56
N ARG A 289 -19.54 -23.45 -1.42
CA ARG A 289 -20.32 -23.28 -2.63
C ARG A 289 -21.81 -23.28 -2.33
N VAL A 290 -22.53 -22.39 -3.01
CA VAL A 290 -23.98 -22.34 -2.97
C VAL A 290 -24.52 -22.18 -4.39
N THR A 291 -25.62 -22.88 -4.65
CA THR A 291 -26.42 -22.68 -5.85
C THR A 291 -27.22 -21.38 -5.70
N LEU A 292 -26.95 -20.40 -6.56
CA LEU A 292 -27.79 -19.20 -6.65
C LEU A 292 -29.12 -19.58 -7.31
N LEU A 293 -30.18 -19.62 -6.50
CA LEU A 293 -31.53 -20.09 -6.89
C LEU A 293 -32.05 -19.42 -8.17
N ASP A 294 -31.78 -18.13 -8.36
CA ASP A 294 -32.28 -17.35 -9.51
C ASP A 294 -31.51 -17.62 -10.82
N LYS A 295 -30.38 -18.32 -10.76
CA LYS A 295 -29.49 -18.53 -11.93
C LYS A 295 -29.06 -19.98 -12.14
N GLY A 296 -29.31 -20.87 -11.17
CA GLY A 296 -28.85 -22.26 -11.20
C GLY A 296 -27.31 -22.39 -11.24
N ILE A 297 -26.57 -21.34 -10.88
CA ILE A 297 -25.11 -21.32 -10.92
C ILE A 297 -24.59 -21.61 -9.51
N ASP A 298 -23.71 -22.61 -9.42
CA ASP A 298 -23.04 -22.97 -8.19
C ASP A 298 -21.74 -22.16 -8.02
N VAL A 299 -21.70 -21.29 -7.01
CA VAL A 299 -20.61 -20.33 -6.78
C VAL A 299 -20.06 -20.43 -5.37
N ASN A 300 -18.75 -20.26 -5.20
CA ASN A 300 -18.18 -19.98 -3.88
C ASN A 300 -18.62 -18.57 -3.44
N VAL A 301 -19.35 -18.49 -2.31
CA VAL A 301 -19.95 -17.24 -1.81
C VAL A 301 -18.90 -16.19 -1.49
N LEU A 302 -17.75 -16.58 -0.93
CA LEU A 302 -16.68 -15.66 -0.56
C LEU A 302 -15.96 -15.05 -1.78
N ARG A 303 -16.06 -15.72 -2.93
CA ARG A 303 -15.47 -15.26 -4.20
C ARG A 303 -16.47 -14.58 -5.12
N TYR A 304 -17.74 -14.51 -4.72
CA TYR A 304 -18.79 -13.85 -5.47
C TYR A 304 -18.72 -12.34 -5.26
N THR A 305 -18.73 -11.57 -6.34
CA THR A 305 -18.67 -10.11 -6.26
C THR A 305 -19.95 -9.53 -5.63
N PRO A 306 -19.87 -8.75 -4.55
CA PRO A 306 -21.02 -8.10 -3.93
C PRO A 306 -21.83 -7.23 -4.91
N HIS A 307 -23.15 -7.21 -4.75
CA HIS A 307 -24.07 -6.52 -5.66
C HIS A 307 -23.93 -4.99 -5.64
N ILE A 308 -23.49 -4.42 -4.51
CA ILE A 308 -23.26 -2.99 -4.37
C ILE A 308 -22.05 -2.49 -5.19
N LEU A 309 -21.15 -3.41 -5.57
CA LEU A 309 -19.94 -3.10 -6.30
C LEU A 309 -20.19 -3.10 -7.82
N LYS A 310 -19.59 -2.13 -8.50
CA LYS A 310 -19.70 -2.02 -9.96
C LYS A 310 -18.89 -3.14 -10.62
N ARG A 311 -19.42 -3.68 -11.72
CA ARG A 311 -18.77 -4.73 -12.51
C ARG A 311 -19.21 -4.70 -13.95
N GLY A 312 -18.30 -5.05 -14.85
CA GLY A 312 -18.65 -5.37 -16.24
C GLY A 312 -19.22 -6.78 -16.38
N VAL A 313 -19.57 -7.13 -17.61
CA VAL A 313 -19.96 -8.49 -17.99
C VAL A 313 -18.77 -9.12 -18.73
N PRO A 314 -17.95 -9.97 -18.06
CA PRO A 314 -16.69 -10.44 -18.62
C PRO A 314 -16.79 -11.16 -19.97
N LYS A 315 -17.90 -11.88 -20.19
CA LYS A 315 -18.16 -12.61 -21.45
C LYS A 315 -18.48 -11.67 -22.61
N GLU A 316 -19.38 -10.72 -22.40
CA GLU A 316 -19.93 -9.88 -23.48
C GLU A 316 -19.07 -8.64 -23.76
N GLN A 317 -18.66 -7.91 -22.71
CA GLN A 317 -17.81 -6.73 -22.80
C GLN A 317 -18.33 -5.59 -23.69
N LYS A 318 -19.64 -5.55 -23.97
CA LYS A 318 -20.28 -4.60 -24.90
C LYS A 318 -20.72 -3.29 -24.25
N THR A 319 -20.77 -3.24 -22.92
CA THR A 319 -21.30 -2.11 -22.15
C THR A 319 -20.25 -1.57 -21.19
N TRP A 320 -20.48 -0.36 -20.66
CA TRP A 320 -19.68 0.24 -19.60
C TRP A 320 -19.73 -0.66 -18.34
N PRO A 321 -18.62 -1.02 -17.64
CA PRO A 321 -17.25 -0.51 -17.68
C PRO A 321 -16.31 -0.97 -18.84
N CYS A 322 -16.76 -1.84 -19.73
CA CYS A 322 -15.88 -2.49 -20.71
C CYS A 322 -15.76 -1.73 -22.04
N ALA A 323 -16.88 -1.18 -22.52
CA ALA A 323 -16.97 -0.42 -23.75
C ALA A 323 -17.66 0.93 -23.54
N ASN A 324 -17.39 1.89 -24.43
CA ASN A 324 -18.09 3.17 -24.43
C ASN A 324 -19.50 3.04 -25.05
N LYS A 325 -20.27 4.14 -25.04
CA LYS A 325 -21.65 4.17 -25.60
C LYS A 325 -21.74 3.77 -27.09
N LYS A 326 -20.62 3.84 -27.83
CA LYS A 326 -20.54 3.45 -29.25
C LYS A 326 -20.10 1.99 -29.44
N GLY A 327 -20.01 1.21 -28.36
CA GLY A 327 -19.56 -0.19 -28.39
C GLY A 327 -18.06 -0.38 -28.57
N LYS A 328 -17.25 0.69 -28.61
CA LYS A 328 -15.79 0.59 -28.69
C LYS A 328 -15.25 0.14 -27.33
N VAL A 329 -14.51 -0.97 -27.30
CA VAL A 329 -13.83 -1.46 -26.10
C VAL A 329 -12.82 -0.43 -25.62
N ILE A 330 -12.92 -0.06 -24.34
CA ILE A 330 -12.04 0.92 -23.68
C ILE A 330 -11.29 0.32 -22.48
N CYS A 331 -11.69 -0.87 -22.02
CA CYS A 331 -10.98 -1.55 -20.94
C CYS A 331 -9.73 -2.26 -21.48
N GLU A 332 -8.56 -1.85 -20.99
CA GLU A 332 -7.24 -2.43 -21.31
C GLU A 332 -7.03 -3.87 -20.80
N TYR A 333 -7.94 -4.36 -19.95
CA TYR A 333 -7.92 -5.72 -19.37
C TYR A 333 -9.00 -6.63 -19.96
N ASN A 334 -9.62 -6.23 -21.07
CA ASN A 334 -10.75 -6.97 -21.63
C ASN A 334 -10.39 -8.45 -21.92
N ASP A 335 -9.23 -8.73 -22.52
CA ASP A 335 -8.86 -10.12 -22.86
C ASP A 335 -8.64 -10.97 -21.61
N ALA A 336 -7.86 -10.46 -20.64
CA ALA A 336 -7.65 -11.14 -19.36
C ALA A 336 -8.99 -11.35 -18.61
N CYS A 337 -9.86 -10.33 -18.60
CA CYS A 337 -11.17 -10.42 -17.98
C CYS A 337 -12.04 -11.52 -18.60
N ARG A 338 -12.06 -11.60 -19.94
CA ARG A 338 -12.80 -12.65 -20.66
C ARG A 338 -12.21 -14.03 -20.35
N PHE A 339 -10.89 -14.16 -20.38
CA PHE A 339 -10.19 -15.40 -20.09
C PHE A 339 -10.49 -15.91 -18.67
N TYR A 340 -10.35 -15.07 -17.65
CA TYR A 340 -10.49 -15.50 -16.26
C TYR A 340 -11.93 -15.59 -15.75
N PHE A 341 -12.85 -14.80 -16.31
CA PHE A 341 -14.20 -14.64 -15.75
C PHE A 341 -15.33 -14.75 -16.81
N GLY A 342 -15.01 -14.90 -18.09
CA GLY A 342 -15.98 -14.93 -19.18
C GLY A 342 -16.54 -16.32 -19.48
N GLU A 343 -15.79 -17.37 -19.16
CA GLU A 343 -16.18 -18.76 -19.41
C GLU A 343 -16.00 -19.61 -18.14
N PHE A 344 -17.06 -20.31 -17.73
CA PHE A 344 -17.06 -21.20 -16.57
C PHE A 344 -17.12 -22.64 -17.08
N GLY A 345 -15.99 -23.13 -17.61
CA GLY A 345 -15.82 -24.51 -18.05
C GLY A 345 -15.16 -25.39 -16.98
N LYS A 346 -15.13 -26.71 -17.24
CA LYS A 346 -14.31 -27.64 -16.45
C LYS A 346 -12.84 -27.29 -16.68
N LYS A 347 -12.14 -26.89 -15.61
CA LYS A 347 -10.72 -26.54 -15.68
C LYS A 347 -9.89 -27.76 -16.10
N GLU A 348 -9.03 -27.57 -17.08
CA GLU A 348 -8.02 -28.56 -17.45
C GLU A 348 -6.93 -28.65 -16.38
N ASP A 349 -6.14 -29.73 -16.37
CA ASP A 349 -5.18 -29.98 -15.29
C ASP A 349 -4.11 -28.89 -15.20
N TYR A 350 -3.66 -28.33 -16.32
CA TYR A 350 -2.69 -27.22 -16.31
C TYR A 350 -3.27 -25.95 -15.68
N GLU A 351 -4.56 -25.64 -15.90
CA GLU A 351 -5.22 -24.50 -15.27
C GLU A 351 -5.33 -24.70 -13.76
N ARG A 352 -5.67 -25.92 -13.31
CA ARG A 352 -5.70 -26.26 -11.88
C ARG A 352 -4.34 -26.04 -11.23
N ILE A 353 -3.26 -26.48 -11.88
CA ILE A 353 -1.88 -26.28 -11.40
C ILE A 353 -1.56 -24.79 -11.29
N LEU A 354 -1.83 -23.99 -12.33
CA LEU A 354 -1.54 -22.55 -12.32
C LEU A 354 -2.39 -21.78 -11.31
N TRP A 355 -3.64 -22.20 -11.07
CA TRP A 355 -4.43 -21.67 -9.96
C TRP A 355 -3.82 -22.05 -8.60
N GLY A 356 -3.35 -23.29 -8.43
CA GLY A 356 -2.64 -23.73 -7.23
C GLY A 356 -1.39 -22.89 -6.95
N LEU A 357 -0.56 -22.64 -7.97
CA LEU A 357 0.63 -21.79 -7.86
C LEU A 357 0.30 -20.35 -7.45
N ARG A 358 -0.82 -19.79 -7.92
CA ARG A 358 -1.26 -18.46 -7.47
C ARG A 358 -1.58 -18.47 -5.97
N PHE A 359 -2.27 -19.49 -5.48
CA PHE A 359 -2.58 -19.60 -4.05
C PHE A 359 -1.33 -19.83 -3.20
N GLU A 360 -0.35 -20.57 -3.68
CA GLU A 360 0.94 -20.72 -3.02
C GLU A 360 1.69 -19.38 -2.94
N ALA A 361 1.71 -18.61 -4.04
CA ALA A 361 2.32 -17.27 -4.05
C ALA A 361 1.61 -16.32 -3.06
N LEU A 362 0.29 -16.42 -2.94
CA LEU A 362 -0.49 -15.67 -1.96
C LEU A 362 -0.21 -16.15 -0.52
N GLY A 363 -0.05 -17.45 -0.27
CA GLY A 363 0.37 -18.00 1.02
C GLY A 363 1.76 -17.52 1.46
N LYS A 364 2.72 -17.44 0.54
CA LYS A 364 4.05 -16.85 0.81
C LYS A 364 3.95 -15.36 1.12
N ARG A 365 3.09 -14.63 0.39
CA ARG A 365 2.82 -13.21 0.66
C ARG A 365 2.23 -12.99 2.06
N GLU A 366 1.38 -13.90 2.52
CA GLU A 366 0.79 -13.87 3.87
C GLU A 366 1.89 -13.93 4.94
N GLU A 367 2.90 -14.80 4.78
CA GLU A 367 4.08 -14.86 5.67
C GLU A 367 4.93 -13.58 5.59
N MET A 368 5.19 -13.08 4.37
CA MET A 368 5.94 -11.85 4.17
C MET A 368 5.27 -10.64 4.85
N LEU A 369 3.95 -10.56 4.81
CA LEU A 369 3.20 -9.45 5.42
C LEU A 369 2.97 -9.61 6.93
N ALA A 370 3.30 -10.76 7.52
CA ALA A 370 2.99 -11.07 8.92
C ALA A 370 3.62 -10.08 9.91
N VAL A 371 4.83 -9.59 9.65
CA VAL A 371 5.50 -8.59 10.49
C VAL A 371 4.72 -7.27 10.57
N TYR A 372 4.19 -6.81 9.44
CA TYR A 372 3.38 -5.59 9.37
C TYR A 372 2.09 -5.79 10.18
N ARG A 373 1.41 -6.92 10.00
CA ARG A 373 0.22 -7.24 10.81
C ARG A 373 0.54 -7.34 12.29
N GLY A 374 1.68 -7.95 12.65
CA GLY A 374 2.16 -8.08 14.02
C GLY A 374 2.40 -6.72 14.68
N LEU A 375 3.11 -5.82 13.99
CA LEU A 375 3.32 -4.44 14.46
C LEU A 375 1.99 -3.71 14.64
N HIS A 376 1.08 -3.81 13.67
CA HIS A 376 -0.25 -3.21 13.76
C HIS A 376 -1.00 -3.68 15.02
N GLU A 377 -1.13 -5.00 15.24
CA GLU A 377 -1.84 -5.53 16.41
C GLU A 377 -1.15 -5.17 17.73
N PHE A 378 0.18 -5.21 17.77
CA PHE A 378 0.92 -4.85 18.97
C PHE A 378 0.64 -3.40 19.40
N PHE A 379 0.76 -2.45 18.47
CA PHE A 379 0.54 -1.04 18.76
C PHE A 379 -0.95 -0.72 18.98
N ARG A 380 -1.86 -1.33 18.21
CA ARG A 380 -3.31 -1.21 18.43
C ARG A 380 -3.71 -1.67 19.82
N TYR A 381 -3.23 -2.85 20.25
CA TYR A 381 -3.55 -3.38 21.56
C TYR A 381 -3.03 -2.50 22.70
N ASN A 382 -1.79 -2.01 22.60
CA ASN A 382 -1.21 -1.21 23.67
C ASN A 382 -1.74 0.23 23.71
N LEU A 383 -1.83 0.90 22.57
CA LEU A 383 -2.20 2.32 22.51
C LEU A 383 -3.72 2.54 22.41
N PHE A 384 -4.41 1.68 21.66
CA PHE A 384 -5.85 1.87 21.42
C PHE A 384 -6.71 1.13 22.44
N ILE A 385 -6.35 -0.11 22.80
CA ILE A 385 -7.12 -0.94 23.74
C ILE A 385 -6.67 -0.66 25.19
N LYS A 386 -5.38 -0.75 25.49
CA LYS A 386 -4.83 -0.46 26.83
C LYS A 386 -4.64 1.02 27.14
N LYS A 387 -4.79 1.91 26.15
CA LYS A 387 -4.66 3.36 26.30
C LYS A 387 -3.30 3.81 26.86
N LEU A 388 -2.24 3.04 26.59
CA LEU A 388 -0.87 3.45 26.91
C LEU A 388 -0.43 4.59 25.99
N GLN A 389 0.55 5.37 26.45
CA GLN A 389 1.24 6.34 25.60
C GLN A 389 2.34 5.66 24.78
N VAL A 390 2.69 6.25 23.63
CA VAL A 390 3.76 5.74 22.75
C VAL A 390 5.07 5.59 23.53
N GLU A 391 5.40 6.57 24.37
CA GLU A 391 6.63 6.60 25.16
C GLU A 391 6.71 5.44 26.15
N GLU A 392 5.58 5.02 26.73
CA GLU A 392 5.53 3.89 27.66
C GLU A 392 5.78 2.56 26.93
N VAL A 393 5.22 2.41 25.73
CA VAL A 393 5.44 1.23 24.90
C VAL A 393 6.90 1.14 24.47
N LEU A 394 7.47 2.23 23.96
CA LEU A 394 8.87 2.27 23.52
C LEU A 394 9.83 2.06 24.69
N LYS A 395 9.54 2.60 25.89
CA LYS A 395 10.34 2.35 27.09
C LYS A 395 10.40 0.86 27.44
N LYS A 396 9.28 0.14 27.38
CA LYS A 396 9.26 -1.31 27.63
C LYS A 396 10.14 -2.08 26.66
N LEU A 397 10.20 -1.65 25.39
CA LEU A 397 11.11 -2.25 24.40
C LEU A 397 12.58 -1.96 24.74
N GLN A 398 12.89 -0.73 25.16
CA GLN A 398 14.23 -0.33 25.64
C GLN A 398 14.65 -1.04 26.93
N GLU A 399 13.72 -1.56 27.72
CA GLU A 399 13.98 -2.40 28.89
C GLU A 399 14.28 -3.88 28.52
N GLY A 400 14.31 -4.18 27.21
CA GLY A 400 14.70 -5.49 26.68
C GLY A 400 13.53 -6.45 26.44
N ASN A 401 12.28 -5.97 26.48
CA ASN A 401 11.15 -6.80 26.08
C ASN A 401 11.11 -6.98 24.57
N GLY A 402 10.93 -8.22 24.13
CA GLY A 402 10.50 -8.55 22.77
C GLY A 402 8.99 -8.54 22.64
N ILE A 403 8.53 -8.44 21.40
CA ILE A 403 7.12 -8.48 21.02
C ILE A 403 6.75 -9.90 20.60
N ILE A 404 5.68 -10.46 21.17
CA ILE A 404 5.09 -11.72 20.73
C ILE A 404 3.64 -11.45 20.32
N VAL A 405 3.32 -11.74 19.07
CA VAL A 405 1.95 -11.62 18.53
C VAL A 405 1.51 -12.95 17.97
N GLU A 406 0.43 -13.50 18.53
CA GLU A 406 -0.26 -14.66 17.97
C GLU A 406 -1.45 -14.15 17.13
N LEU A 407 -1.37 -14.33 15.81
CA LEU A 407 -2.43 -13.98 14.88
C LEU A 407 -3.50 -15.08 14.84
N ASP A 408 -4.64 -14.77 15.43
CA ASP A 408 -5.85 -15.57 15.42
C ASP A 408 -7.08 -14.64 15.32
N VAL A 409 -8.31 -15.17 15.38
CA VAL A 409 -9.55 -14.38 15.37
C VAL A 409 -9.53 -13.31 16.46
N SER A 410 -8.91 -13.62 17.60
CA SER A 410 -8.60 -12.66 18.67
C SER A 410 -7.09 -12.65 18.90
N PRO A 411 -6.35 -11.70 18.32
CA PRO A 411 -4.91 -11.66 18.43
C PRO A 411 -4.45 -11.57 19.89
N LYS A 412 -3.46 -12.40 20.26
CA LYS A 412 -2.84 -12.30 21.59
C LYS A 412 -1.53 -11.55 21.47
N VAL A 413 -1.38 -10.53 22.30
CA VAL A 413 -0.22 -9.64 22.28
C VAL A 413 0.47 -9.68 23.64
N ASN A 414 1.75 -10.03 23.65
CA ASN A 414 2.55 -10.13 24.86
C ASN A 414 3.91 -9.44 24.70
N LEU A 415 4.43 -8.94 25.81
CA LEU A 415 5.82 -8.50 25.96
C LEU A 415 6.54 -9.50 26.84
N SER A 416 7.71 -9.98 26.40
CA SER A 416 8.49 -10.94 27.17
C SER A 416 9.98 -10.82 26.83
N THR A 417 10.85 -11.20 27.76
CA THR A 417 12.29 -11.36 27.51
C THR A 417 12.65 -12.75 27.00
N ARG A 418 11.72 -13.73 27.11
CA ARG A 418 11.90 -15.10 26.64
C ARG A 418 10.67 -15.69 25.95
N TYR A 419 10.92 -16.57 25.00
CA TYR A 419 9.93 -17.43 24.36
C TYR A 419 10.55 -18.81 24.12
N ASP A 420 9.87 -19.87 24.55
CA ASP A 420 10.32 -21.26 24.44
C ASP A 420 11.79 -21.47 24.89
N GLY A 421 12.11 -20.97 26.08
CA GLY A 421 13.46 -21.05 26.67
C GLY A 421 14.52 -20.16 26.01
N LYS A 422 14.25 -19.56 24.84
CA LYS A 422 15.16 -18.66 24.13
C LYS A 422 14.87 -17.20 24.46
N SER A 423 15.91 -16.36 24.46
CA SER A 423 15.69 -14.91 24.63
C SER A 423 15.13 -14.31 23.34
N ILE A 424 14.14 -13.43 23.51
CA ILE A 424 13.44 -12.69 22.45
C ILE A 424 13.63 -11.18 22.63
N CYS A 425 14.57 -10.76 23.47
CA CYS A 425 14.83 -9.34 23.69
C CYS A 425 15.11 -8.63 22.36
N ARG A 426 14.43 -7.51 22.09
CA ARG A 426 14.55 -6.74 20.83
C ARG A 426 14.16 -7.50 19.57
N GLU A 427 13.31 -8.49 19.70
CA GLU A 427 12.78 -9.21 18.55
C GLU A 427 11.26 -9.06 18.52
N ILE A 428 10.71 -9.06 17.32
CA ILE A 428 9.29 -9.34 17.11
C ILE A 428 9.14 -10.77 16.61
N LEU A 429 8.27 -11.53 17.27
CA LEU A 429 7.87 -12.88 16.88
C LEU A 429 6.37 -12.86 16.55
N VAL A 430 6.05 -13.25 15.33
CA VAL A 430 4.66 -13.36 14.85
C VAL A 430 4.34 -14.83 14.59
N LEU A 431 3.27 -15.31 15.23
CA LEU A 431 2.85 -16.70 15.23
C LEU A 431 1.44 -16.86 14.65
N ARG A 432 1.13 -18.05 14.18
CA ARG A 432 -0.24 -18.52 13.93
C ARG A 432 -0.37 -19.95 14.46
N GLY A 433 -1.05 -20.11 15.59
CA GLY A 433 -0.98 -21.35 16.36
C GLY A 433 0.47 -21.69 16.73
N SER A 434 0.94 -22.88 16.35
CA SER A 434 2.33 -23.32 16.57
C SER A 434 3.31 -22.89 15.46
N LYS A 435 2.83 -22.29 14.36
CA LYS A 435 3.69 -21.89 13.23
C LYS A 435 4.28 -20.51 13.47
N GLU A 436 5.61 -20.40 13.43
CA GLU A 436 6.33 -19.13 13.33
C GLU A 436 6.16 -18.59 11.90
N LEU A 437 5.50 -17.43 11.78
CA LEU A 437 5.34 -16.74 10.49
C LEU A 437 6.48 -15.75 10.24
N PHE A 438 6.97 -15.11 11.30
CA PHE A 438 8.05 -14.14 11.21
C PHE A 438 8.79 -14.02 12.54
N ARG A 439 10.11 -13.83 12.45
CA ARG A 439 10.97 -13.42 13.56
C ARG A 439 12.04 -12.47 13.04
N GLY A 440 12.14 -11.28 13.62
CA GLY A 440 13.08 -10.25 13.17
C GLY A 440 13.47 -9.29 14.28
N GLY A 441 14.55 -8.54 14.07
CA GLY A 441 15.06 -7.56 15.02
C GLY A 441 14.22 -6.28 15.11
N LEU A 442 14.28 -5.63 16.27
CA LEU A 442 13.53 -4.42 16.60
C LEU A 442 14.35 -3.52 17.52
N ASP A 443 14.53 -2.26 17.14
CA ASP A 443 15.30 -1.26 17.88
C ASP A 443 14.50 0.01 18.11
N VAL A 444 14.63 0.56 19.31
CA VAL A 444 14.23 1.94 19.60
C VAL A 444 15.47 2.82 19.41
N ILE A 445 15.37 3.77 18.50
CA ILE A 445 16.47 4.62 18.06
C ILE A 445 16.32 6.00 18.72
N GLU A 446 17.44 6.55 19.18
CA GLU A 446 17.49 7.79 19.95
C GLU A 446 17.72 9.01 19.07
N SER A 447 18.48 8.84 17.98
CA SER A 447 18.75 9.92 17.02
C SER A 447 18.87 9.39 15.61
N VAL A 448 18.49 10.23 14.64
CA VAL A 448 18.61 9.93 13.22
C VAL A 448 19.24 11.12 12.53
N ASN A 449 20.29 10.88 11.76
CA ASN A 449 21.00 11.87 10.96
C ASN A 449 20.99 11.46 9.49
N VAL A 450 21.16 12.44 8.60
CA VAL A 450 21.30 12.18 7.16
C VAL A 450 22.68 12.61 6.71
N ASP A 451 23.43 11.67 6.14
CA ASP A 451 24.63 11.98 5.36
C ASP A 451 24.18 12.24 3.91
N VAL A 452 24.15 13.52 3.56
CA VAL A 452 23.66 13.97 2.25
C VAL A 452 24.61 13.55 1.13
N ASP A 453 25.92 13.53 1.41
CA ASP A 453 26.97 13.26 0.44
C ASP A 453 27.00 11.78 0.07
N ARG A 454 26.88 10.90 1.07
CA ARG A 454 26.78 9.45 0.88
C ARG A 454 25.38 8.98 0.53
N GLY A 455 24.36 9.81 0.76
CA GLY A 455 22.97 9.47 0.52
C GLY A 455 22.47 8.35 1.45
N ILE A 456 22.95 8.31 2.68
CA ILE A 456 22.57 7.32 3.70
C ILE A 456 21.87 7.99 4.89
N ILE A 457 21.11 7.20 5.63
CA ILE A 457 20.54 7.60 6.92
C ILE A 457 21.31 6.88 8.02
N ILE A 458 21.75 7.61 9.03
CA ILE A 458 22.45 7.08 10.20
C ILE A 458 21.49 7.09 11.37
N ALA A 459 21.10 5.92 11.85
CA ALA A 459 20.23 5.75 13.01
C ALA A 459 21.06 5.28 14.20
N SER A 460 21.08 6.07 15.28
CA SER A 460 21.97 5.84 16.43
C SER A 460 21.20 5.65 17.74
N ARG A 461 21.72 4.78 18.58
CA ARG A 461 21.25 4.53 19.95
C ARG A 461 22.40 4.14 20.86
N LYS A 462 22.13 4.12 22.16
CA LYS A 462 23.04 3.53 23.15
C LYS A 462 22.75 2.05 23.39
N VAL A 463 23.77 1.35 23.88
CA VAL A 463 23.66 0.00 24.44
C VAL A 463 22.81 0.09 25.72
N HIS A 464 21.79 -0.76 25.82
CA HIS A 464 20.93 -0.77 27.00
C HIS A 464 21.58 -1.54 28.16
N GLU A 465 21.19 -1.23 29.40
CA GLU A 465 21.81 -1.80 30.60
C GLU A 465 21.80 -3.34 30.63
N TYR A 466 20.73 -3.98 30.13
CA TYR A 466 20.63 -5.45 30.08
C TYR A 466 21.58 -6.09 29.05
N GLU A 467 22.12 -5.31 28.09
CA GLU A 467 23.10 -5.75 27.09
C GLU A 467 24.54 -5.63 27.59
N LYS A 468 24.78 -4.75 28.59
CA LYS A 468 26.11 -4.48 29.16
C LYS A 468 26.62 -5.61 30.07
N LYS A 469 25.72 -6.31 30.76
CA LYS A 469 26.06 -7.32 31.78
C LYS A 469 25.43 -8.68 31.46
N THR A 470 25.99 -9.39 30.48
CA THR A 470 25.60 -10.79 30.23
C THR A 470 26.63 -11.76 30.81
N LYS A 471 26.23 -13.04 30.99
CA LYS A 471 27.14 -14.14 31.38
C LYS A 471 28.33 -14.30 30.43
N TYR A 472 28.20 -13.79 29.20
CA TYR A 472 29.20 -13.86 28.13
C TYR A 472 29.89 -12.51 27.87
N GLY A 473 29.70 -11.50 28.74
CA GLY A 473 30.25 -10.15 28.57
C GLY A 473 29.31 -9.18 27.84
N PHE A 474 29.89 -8.21 27.16
CA PHE A 474 29.18 -7.21 26.33
C PHE A 474 28.71 -7.88 25.02
N LEU A 475 27.40 -8.02 24.84
CA LEU A 475 26.84 -8.67 23.65
C LEU A 475 25.57 -7.93 23.18
N PRO A 476 25.74 -6.79 22.50
CA PRO A 476 24.61 -6.00 22.03
C PRO A 476 23.79 -6.82 21.03
N ARG A 477 22.46 -6.73 21.15
CA ARG A 477 21.56 -7.32 20.18
C ARG A 477 21.31 -6.31 19.07
N LEU A 478 21.59 -6.73 17.84
CA LEU A 478 21.61 -5.86 16.67
C LEU A 478 20.67 -6.39 15.59
N ILE A 479 20.12 -5.48 14.79
CA ILE A 479 19.57 -5.83 13.47
C ILE A 479 20.77 -6.08 12.54
N ARG A 480 20.74 -7.19 11.80
CA ARG A 480 21.89 -7.66 11.03
C ARG A 480 22.14 -6.81 9.78
N GLU A 481 23.39 -6.72 9.38
CA GLU A 481 23.75 -6.20 8.05
C GLU A 481 23.07 -7.01 6.95
N GLY A 482 22.62 -6.32 5.90
CA GLY A 482 21.82 -6.86 4.82
C GLY A 482 20.32 -6.95 5.11
N ALA A 483 19.87 -6.77 6.36
CA ALA A 483 18.47 -6.90 6.71
C ALA A 483 17.62 -5.77 6.09
N PRO A 484 16.49 -6.09 5.43
CA PRO A 484 15.49 -5.10 5.07
C PRO A 484 14.81 -4.54 6.32
N VAL A 485 14.68 -3.22 6.38
CA VAL A 485 14.20 -2.50 7.57
C VAL A 485 13.21 -1.40 7.22
N MET A 486 12.34 -1.12 8.19
CA MET A 486 11.48 0.06 8.23
C MET A 486 11.91 0.93 9.41
N LEU A 487 12.18 2.20 9.15
CA LEU A 487 12.41 3.23 10.17
C LEU A 487 11.17 4.12 10.24
N SER A 488 10.56 4.21 11.42
CA SER A 488 9.32 4.97 11.68
C SER A 488 9.54 6.06 12.72
N PHE A 489 8.93 7.23 12.51
CA PHE A 489 8.98 8.39 13.42
C PHE A 489 8.06 8.27 14.63
N MET A 490 7.18 7.27 14.64
CA MET A 490 6.17 7.07 15.70
C MET A 490 5.34 8.33 15.98
N ASP A 491 5.05 9.10 14.93
CA ASP A 491 4.23 10.32 14.96
C ASP A 491 2.71 10.03 14.84
N SER A 492 2.34 8.76 14.82
CA SER A 492 0.96 8.25 14.91
C SER A 492 0.91 7.05 15.87
N TRP A 493 -0.29 6.56 16.17
CA TRP A 493 -0.50 5.41 17.05
C TRP A 493 0.01 4.08 16.45
N SER A 494 0.33 4.03 15.17
CA SER A 494 0.90 2.84 14.53
C SER A 494 2.15 3.23 13.74
N PRO A 495 3.24 2.43 13.79
CA PRO A 495 4.40 2.66 12.92
C PRO A 495 4.04 2.59 11.44
N LEU A 496 2.98 1.88 11.07
CA LEU A 496 2.51 1.72 9.70
C LEU A 496 1.61 2.86 9.21
N LEU A 497 1.16 3.70 10.13
CA LEU A 497 0.48 4.95 9.82
C LEU A 497 1.37 6.15 10.13
N SER A 498 2.57 5.92 10.67
CA SER A 498 3.55 6.97 10.98
C SER A 498 4.34 7.37 9.73
N THR A 499 4.98 8.53 9.77
CA THR A 499 6.04 8.88 8.78
C THR A 499 7.12 7.80 8.84
N ASN A 500 7.40 7.16 7.71
CA ASN A 500 8.28 5.99 7.65
C ASN A 500 9.11 5.94 6.36
N ILE A 501 10.23 5.23 6.44
CA ILE A 501 11.07 4.93 5.28
C ILE A 501 11.53 3.47 5.31
N PHE A 502 11.62 2.88 4.13
CA PHE A 502 12.14 1.53 3.93
C PHE A 502 13.56 1.58 3.40
N GLY A 503 14.41 0.71 3.92
CA GLY A 503 15.81 0.63 3.51
C GLY A 503 16.41 -0.72 3.85
N ARG A 504 17.74 -0.77 3.82
CA ARG A 504 18.53 -1.93 4.22
C ARG A 504 19.62 -1.48 5.19
N VAL A 505 19.91 -2.29 6.19
CA VAL A 505 21.10 -2.08 7.03
C VAL A 505 22.33 -2.40 6.18
N ASP A 506 23.08 -1.39 5.77
CA ASP A 506 24.31 -1.59 4.98
C ASP A 506 25.50 -1.94 5.87
N SER A 507 25.60 -1.32 7.05
CA SER A 507 26.61 -1.66 8.06
C SER A 507 26.15 -1.30 9.47
N VAL A 508 26.70 -1.98 10.48
CA VAL A 508 26.50 -1.65 11.90
C VAL A 508 27.82 -1.32 12.58
N ASN A 509 27.95 -0.09 13.08
CA ASN A 509 29.14 0.38 13.78
C ASN A 509 28.90 0.40 15.28
N ILE A 510 29.80 -0.21 16.06
CA ILE A 510 29.77 -0.19 17.52
C ILE A 510 30.99 0.59 18.02
N ARG A 511 30.77 1.68 18.75
CA ARG A 511 31.82 2.53 19.33
C ARG A 511 31.59 2.68 20.83
N GLY A 512 32.20 1.81 21.63
CA GLY A 512 31.97 1.77 23.07
C GLY A 512 30.52 1.40 23.37
N GLU A 513 29.74 2.32 23.94
CA GLU A 513 28.31 2.14 24.21
C GLU A 513 27.41 2.64 23.09
N ASP A 514 27.94 3.27 22.05
CA ASP A 514 27.16 3.81 20.94
C ASP A 514 27.05 2.78 19.80
N ILE A 515 25.84 2.65 19.25
CA ILE A 515 25.52 1.77 18.13
C ILE A 515 24.90 2.62 17.03
N GLU A 516 25.49 2.54 15.84
CA GLU A 516 25.05 3.27 14.65
C GLU A 516 24.72 2.29 13.53
N TYR A 517 23.50 2.39 13.02
CA TYR A 517 23.05 1.69 11.83
C TYR A 517 23.18 2.62 10.62
N GLU A 518 23.98 2.24 9.64
CA GLU A 518 23.97 2.88 8.33
C GLU A 518 22.88 2.25 7.46
N LEU A 519 21.87 3.05 7.10
CA LEU A 519 20.74 2.61 6.30
C LEU A 519 20.93 3.06 4.85
N GLY A 520 21.04 2.07 3.97
CA GLY A 520 21.16 2.24 2.53
C GLY A 520 19.83 2.12 1.80
N PHE A 521 19.79 2.74 0.62
CA PHE A 521 18.64 2.75 -0.29
C PHE A 521 19.04 2.11 -1.63
N PRO A 522 19.00 0.78 -1.75
CA PRO A 522 19.60 0.06 -2.87
C PRO A 522 18.87 0.29 -4.21
N SER A 523 17.70 0.91 -4.19
CA SER A 523 16.87 1.14 -5.37
C SER A 523 16.65 2.63 -5.64
N ARG A 524 16.74 3.02 -6.92
CA ARG A 524 16.32 4.35 -7.43
C ARG A 524 14.86 4.70 -7.11
N LEU A 525 14.06 3.70 -6.77
CA LEU A 525 12.67 3.90 -6.37
C LEU A 525 12.56 4.51 -4.97
N LEU A 526 13.53 4.24 -4.09
CA LEU A 526 13.57 4.77 -2.72
C LEU A 526 14.25 6.15 -2.66
N GLU A 527 14.66 6.71 -3.79
CA GLU A 527 15.40 7.98 -3.86
C GLU A 527 14.54 9.17 -3.43
N LEU A 528 13.29 9.25 -3.90
CA LEU A 528 12.35 10.29 -3.46
C LEU A 528 12.06 10.15 -1.97
N GLN A 529 11.84 8.92 -1.50
CA GLN A 529 11.65 8.59 -0.09
C GLN A 529 12.78 9.16 0.75
N ARG A 530 14.03 8.89 0.36
CA ARG A 530 15.21 9.40 1.05
C ARG A 530 15.24 10.93 1.09
N CYS A 531 15.00 11.61 -0.03
CA CYS A 531 14.99 13.08 -0.08
C CYS A 531 13.90 13.68 0.81
N VAL A 532 12.67 13.16 0.71
CA VAL A 532 11.53 13.55 1.56
C VAL A 532 11.86 13.36 3.04
N PHE A 533 12.41 12.18 3.39
CA PHE A 533 12.72 11.86 4.77
C PHE A 533 13.87 12.70 5.33
N ALA A 534 14.86 13.06 4.52
CA ALA A 534 15.90 13.99 4.90
C ALA A 534 15.35 15.38 5.25
N HIS A 535 14.34 15.85 4.51
CA HIS A 535 13.64 17.09 4.84
C HIS A 535 12.86 16.99 6.14
N TYR A 536 12.26 15.83 6.46
CA TYR A 536 11.62 15.63 7.77
C TYR A 536 12.60 15.67 8.94
N ILE A 537 13.76 15.03 8.80
CA ILE A 537 14.80 15.01 9.84
C ILE A 537 15.33 16.43 10.11
N ARG A 538 15.62 17.21 9.07
CA ARG A 538 16.17 18.57 9.20
C ARG A 538 15.24 19.58 9.86
N ASN A 539 13.93 19.35 9.79
CA ASN A 539 12.91 20.28 10.30
C ASN A 539 12.40 19.88 11.70
N ASP A 540 13.22 19.17 12.48
CA ASP A 540 12.96 18.82 13.88
C ASP A 540 11.58 18.20 14.12
N LEU A 541 11.22 17.19 13.32
CA LEU A 541 10.28 16.17 13.79
C LEU A 541 11.01 15.33 14.85
N ILE A 542 11.16 15.93 16.03
CA ILE A 542 11.73 15.33 17.24
C ILE A 542 10.79 14.20 17.64
N GLY A 543 11.18 12.96 17.36
CA GLY A 543 10.42 11.76 17.67
C GLY A 543 11.32 10.65 18.18
N LYS A 544 10.75 9.73 18.95
CA LYS A 544 11.41 8.46 19.25
C LYS A 544 11.20 7.56 18.05
N TYR A 545 12.27 7.02 17.47
CA TYR A 545 12.14 6.23 16.25
C TYR A 545 12.08 4.74 16.55
N LEU A 546 11.32 4.01 15.74
CA LEU A 546 11.30 2.56 15.74
C LEU A 546 11.96 2.06 14.47
N LEU A 547 13.01 1.28 14.62
CA LEU A 547 13.65 0.53 13.53
C LEU A 547 13.23 -0.93 13.65
N ALA A 548 12.58 -1.47 12.63
CA ALA A 548 12.12 -2.85 12.62
C ALA A 548 12.64 -3.58 11.38
N GLU A 549 13.14 -4.80 11.56
CA GLU A 549 13.36 -5.73 10.46
C GLU A 549 12.01 -6.12 9.86
N VAL A 550 11.88 -6.03 8.54
CA VAL A 550 10.64 -6.28 7.81
C VAL A 550 10.91 -7.03 6.51
N ASN A 551 9.93 -7.75 5.99
CA ASN A 551 10.05 -8.41 4.68
C ASN A 551 9.62 -7.49 3.53
N VAL A 552 10.06 -7.84 2.31
CA VAL A 552 9.70 -7.16 1.07
C VAL A 552 8.66 -7.98 0.29
N ASP A 553 7.53 -7.37 -0.08
CA ASP A 553 6.46 -8.00 -0.88
C ASP A 553 6.79 -7.94 -2.38
N LEU A 554 7.38 -9.02 -2.92
CA LEU A 554 7.67 -9.19 -4.36
C LEU A 554 6.60 -10.02 -5.10
N THR A 555 5.50 -10.37 -4.46
CA THR A 555 4.50 -11.32 -4.98
C THR A 555 3.87 -10.87 -6.29
N ARG A 556 3.84 -9.56 -6.57
CA ARG A 556 3.33 -9.02 -7.83
C ARG A 556 4.05 -9.64 -9.05
N ALA A 557 5.37 -9.73 -8.99
CA ALA A 557 6.18 -10.26 -10.09
C ALA A 557 5.90 -11.76 -10.30
N ASP A 558 5.65 -12.51 -9.23
CA ASP A 558 5.28 -13.92 -9.31
C ASP A 558 3.88 -14.08 -9.93
N LEU A 559 2.88 -13.27 -9.51
CA LEU A 559 1.52 -13.32 -10.08
C LEU A 559 1.50 -12.95 -11.57
N GLU A 560 2.24 -11.92 -11.98
CA GLU A 560 2.38 -11.55 -13.39
C GLU A 560 3.05 -12.63 -14.23
N SER A 561 4.08 -13.27 -13.68
CA SER A 561 4.74 -14.41 -14.35
C SER A 561 3.75 -15.56 -14.54
N ILE A 562 2.93 -15.85 -13.52
CA ILE A 562 1.91 -16.90 -13.61
C ILE A 562 0.80 -16.52 -14.61
N ASP A 563 0.37 -15.25 -14.65
CA ASP A 563 -0.59 -14.76 -15.66
C ASP A 563 -0.08 -14.94 -17.09
N ALA A 564 1.15 -14.50 -17.37
CA ALA A 564 1.76 -14.59 -18.69
C ALA A 564 1.83 -16.05 -19.16
N ILE A 565 2.29 -16.96 -18.31
CA ILE A 565 2.34 -18.40 -18.62
C ILE A 565 0.94 -18.95 -18.87
N HIS A 566 -0.04 -18.59 -18.04
CA HIS A 566 -1.39 -19.13 -18.14
C HIS A 566 -2.09 -18.75 -19.44
N ARG A 567 -2.05 -17.47 -19.82
CA ARG A 567 -2.65 -17.00 -21.07
C ARG A 567 -1.88 -17.48 -22.30
N CYS A 568 -0.55 -17.64 -22.21
CA CYS A 568 0.25 -18.19 -23.28
C CYS A 568 -0.11 -19.65 -23.59
N LEU A 569 -0.24 -20.49 -22.57
CA LEU A 569 -0.60 -21.91 -22.74
C LEU A 569 -2.00 -22.08 -23.36
N ASP A 570 -2.98 -21.26 -22.94
CA ASP A 570 -4.31 -21.28 -23.54
C ASP A 570 -4.29 -20.85 -25.02
N LYS A 571 -3.48 -19.85 -25.36
CA LYS A 571 -3.27 -19.44 -26.76
C LYS A 571 -2.69 -20.59 -27.60
N CYS A 572 -1.66 -21.27 -27.11
CA CYS A 572 -1.05 -22.41 -27.81
C CYS A 572 -2.07 -23.53 -28.06
N ARG A 573 -2.90 -23.83 -27.07
CA ARG A 573 -4.00 -24.79 -27.18
C ARG A 573 -5.01 -24.36 -28.23
N SER A 574 -5.45 -23.10 -28.22
CA SER A 574 -6.43 -22.58 -29.19
C SER A 574 -5.94 -22.66 -30.64
N LEU A 575 -4.61 -22.66 -30.84
CA LEU A 575 -3.94 -22.81 -32.13
C LEU A 575 -3.64 -24.28 -32.49
N GLY A 576 -3.99 -25.24 -31.64
CA GLY A 576 -3.74 -26.67 -31.89
C GLY A 576 -2.26 -27.08 -31.81
N VAL A 577 -1.41 -26.26 -31.19
CA VAL A 577 0.04 -26.50 -31.06
C VAL A 577 0.26 -27.68 -30.10
N LYS A 578 0.65 -28.84 -30.66
CA LYS A 578 0.92 -30.08 -29.91
C LYS A 578 2.28 -30.05 -29.19
N ASP A 579 3.22 -29.24 -29.68
CA ASP A 579 4.55 -29.11 -29.13
C ASP A 579 4.90 -27.62 -28.96
N ILE A 580 5.04 -27.17 -27.70
CA ILE A 580 5.30 -25.76 -27.32
C ILE A 580 6.62 -25.22 -27.95
N LYS A 581 7.45 -26.10 -28.50
CA LYS A 581 8.74 -25.77 -29.10
C LYS A 581 8.67 -25.17 -30.51
N GLU A 582 7.60 -25.35 -31.28
CA GLU A 582 7.67 -25.10 -32.74
C GLU A 582 7.03 -23.79 -33.22
N GLU A 583 6.19 -23.09 -32.44
CA GLU A 583 5.49 -21.91 -33.00
C GLU A 583 5.17 -20.76 -32.04
N ILE A 584 5.50 -20.85 -30.76
CA ILE A 584 5.59 -19.63 -29.96
C ILE A 584 6.81 -18.90 -30.50
N ASP A 585 6.68 -17.61 -30.85
CA ASP A 585 7.82 -16.73 -31.08
C ASP A 585 8.71 -16.84 -29.83
N ARG A 586 9.69 -17.74 -29.93
CA ARG A 586 10.55 -18.13 -28.84
C ARG A 586 11.30 -16.90 -28.38
N ASP A 587 11.52 -15.94 -29.28
CA ASP A 587 12.11 -14.66 -28.98
C ASP A 587 11.16 -13.77 -28.20
N GLU A 588 9.86 -13.74 -28.45
CA GLU A 588 8.90 -12.95 -27.64
C GLU A 588 8.73 -13.52 -26.23
N LEU A 589 8.52 -14.83 -26.08
CA LEU A 589 8.40 -15.49 -24.77
C LEU A 589 9.73 -15.50 -24.02
N MET A 590 10.86 -15.73 -24.70
CA MET A 590 12.17 -15.62 -24.08
C MET A 590 12.54 -14.17 -23.79
N LYS A 591 12.04 -13.18 -24.53
CA LYS A 591 12.22 -11.76 -24.22
C LYS A 591 11.41 -11.38 -22.98
N GLU A 592 10.15 -11.81 -22.86
CA GLU A 592 9.37 -11.63 -21.63
C GLU A 592 9.99 -12.37 -20.43
N LEU A 593 10.37 -13.64 -20.59
CA LEU A 593 11.04 -14.41 -19.53
C LEU A 593 12.44 -13.88 -19.22
N LYS A 594 13.18 -13.34 -20.19
CA LYS A 594 14.49 -12.72 -19.97
C LYS A 594 14.33 -11.36 -19.32
N ILE A 595 13.32 -10.57 -19.67
CA ILE A 595 12.97 -9.32 -18.97
C ILE A 595 12.57 -9.65 -17.54
N LEU A 596 11.66 -10.60 -17.31
CA LEU A 596 11.24 -11.02 -15.97
C LEU A 596 12.38 -11.64 -15.16
N LYS A 597 13.24 -12.47 -15.76
CA LYS A 597 14.45 -13.01 -15.10
C LYS A 597 15.49 -11.95 -14.82
N VAL A 598 15.70 -10.98 -15.71
CA VAL A 598 16.64 -9.86 -15.50
C VAL A 598 16.09 -8.94 -14.43
N THR A 599 14.82 -8.58 -14.48
CA THR A 599 14.13 -7.76 -13.46
C THR A 599 14.11 -8.48 -12.12
N LYS A 600 13.78 -9.77 -12.08
CA LYS A 600 13.79 -10.59 -10.87
C LYS A 600 15.20 -10.81 -10.32
N LYS A 601 16.19 -11.11 -11.16
CA LYS A 601 17.60 -11.26 -10.75
C LYS A 601 18.18 -9.92 -10.30
N ARG A 602 17.79 -8.82 -10.92
CA ARG A 602 18.16 -7.46 -10.52
C ARG A 602 17.53 -7.12 -9.17
N LEU A 603 16.22 -7.33 -9.00
CA LEU A 603 15.50 -7.13 -7.74
C LEU A 603 16.04 -8.04 -6.64
N SER A 604 16.23 -9.34 -6.88
CA SER A 604 16.84 -10.30 -5.95
C SER A 604 18.27 -9.92 -5.55
N ARG A 605 19.06 -9.38 -6.48
CA ARG A 605 20.44 -8.92 -6.21
C ARG A 605 20.48 -7.55 -5.52
N GLU A 606 19.48 -6.70 -5.75
CA GLU A 606 19.29 -5.40 -5.09
C GLU A 606 18.62 -5.54 -3.70
N LEU A 607 17.85 -6.61 -3.47
CA LEU A 607 17.03 -6.84 -2.26
C LEU A 607 17.42 -8.06 -1.43
N GLY A 608 18.41 -8.87 -1.86
CA GLY A 608 19.06 -9.87 -1.02
C GLY A 608 18.37 -11.23 -0.86
N GLU A 609 17.55 -11.70 -1.82
CA GLU A 609 16.92 -13.04 -1.71
C GLU A 609 16.96 -13.88 -3.00
N ASP A 610 17.35 -15.16 -2.85
CA ASP A 610 17.23 -16.23 -3.85
C ASP A 610 15.81 -16.83 -3.85
N THR A 611 15.21 -17.05 -5.02
CA THR A 611 13.80 -17.51 -5.11
C THR A 611 13.60 -18.89 -5.75
N SER A 612 12.67 -19.65 -5.17
CA SER A 612 12.29 -21.04 -5.48
C SER A 612 11.59 -21.26 -6.85
N LEU A 613 11.19 -20.20 -7.55
CA LEU A 613 10.38 -20.30 -8.78
C LEU A 613 11.13 -20.98 -9.93
N GLY A 614 12.46 -20.78 -10.01
CA GLY A 614 13.30 -21.40 -11.04
C GLY A 614 13.52 -22.91 -10.85
N LEU A 615 13.33 -23.42 -9.63
CA LEU A 615 13.34 -24.86 -9.31
C LEU A 615 11.97 -25.48 -9.63
N ILE A 616 10.89 -24.84 -9.20
CA ILE A 616 9.51 -25.30 -9.45
C ILE A 616 9.18 -25.33 -10.95
N LEU A 617 9.58 -24.31 -11.72
CA LEU A 617 9.38 -24.30 -13.17
C LEU A 617 10.20 -25.38 -13.88
N ARG A 618 11.40 -25.71 -13.40
CA ARG A 618 12.21 -26.82 -13.94
C ARG A 618 11.56 -28.17 -13.64
N GLU A 619 11.00 -28.34 -12.46
CA GLU A 619 10.33 -29.58 -12.06
C GLU A 619 9.04 -29.82 -12.85
N ILE A 620 8.25 -28.76 -13.10
CA ILE A 620 7.04 -28.83 -13.94
C ILE A 620 7.39 -29.14 -15.40
N LEU A 621 8.45 -28.51 -15.94
CA LEU A 621 8.91 -28.79 -17.30
C LEU A 621 9.55 -30.18 -17.44
N ALA A 622 10.11 -30.73 -16.36
CA ALA A 622 10.69 -32.08 -16.34
C ALA A 622 9.62 -33.19 -16.28
N ARG A 623 8.45 -32.94 -15.69
CA ARG A 623 7.33 -33.89 -15.60
C ARG A 623 6.51 -34.06 -16.90
N LYS A 624 6.92 -33.43 -18.00
CA LYS A 624 6.35 -33.58 -19.35
C LYS A 624 7.27 -34.34 -20.33
N ARG A 625 8.23 -35.11 -19.83
CA ARG A 625 8.97 -36.09 -20.63
C ARG A 625 8.39 -37.48 -20.45
#